data_AF-A0A2D6EYQ9-F1
#
_entry.id   AF-A0A2D6EYQ9-F1
#
_cell.length_a   1.000
_cell.length_b   1.000
_cell.length_c   1.000
_cell.angle_alpha   90.00
_cell.angle_beta   90.00
_cell.angle_gamma   90.00
#
_symmetry.space_group_name_H-M   'P 1'
#
loop_
_entity.id
_entity.type
_entity.pdbx_description
1 polymer ?
#
loop_
_entity_poly.entity_id
_entity_poly.type
_entity_poly.pdbx_seq_one_letter_code
_entity_poly.pdbx_strand_id
1 'polypeptide(L)'
;MGNIGEIDEIINNEKITLQVGDDTYILLQDITLNIDRPIRRETTSGGGVVYFYGAGNNSFNFTLLASTPEIDSLNTLSKRHATTGALTSTAWKIVSQDVSGTGADDVATIECDGTLPHMEVVRLAGVGGVLIRGRVVVEGDSLTVTLS
;
A
#
# COMPACT_ATOMS: atom_id res chain seq x y z
N MET A 1 -34.30 -10.14 -24.61
CA MET A 1 -33.46 -11.31 -24.31
C MET A 1 -32.04 -10.78 -24.17
N GLY A 2 -31.56 -10.61 -22.93
CA GLY A 2 -30.20 -10.15 -22.67
C GLY A 2 -29.22 -11.29 -22.93
N ASN A 3 -28.13 -11.00 -23.62
CA ASN A 3 -27.09 -11.98 -23.91
C ASN A 3 -26.38 -12.36 -22.60
N ILE A 4 -26.42 -13.65 -22.26
CA ILE A 4 -25.54 -14.26 -21.27
C ILE A 4 -24.17 -14.40 -21.94
N GLY A 5 -23.15 -13.72 -21.42
CA GLY A 5 -21.78 -13.86 -21.90
C GLY A 5 -20.95 -12.58 -22.05
N GLU A 6 -21.47 -11.39 -21.75
CA GLU A 6 -20.56 -10.25 -21.53
C GLU A 6 -19.91 -10.42 -20.15
N ILE A 7 -18.63 -10.80 -20.18
CA ILE A 7 -17.72 -10.53 -19.07
C ILE A 7 -17.57 -9.00 -19.05
N ASP A 8 -18.47 -8.33 -18.33
CA ASP A 8 -18.40 -6.89 -18.07
C ASP A 8 -17.39 -6.55 -16.96
N GLU A 9 -16.64 -7.55 -16.51
CA GLU A 9 -15.54 -7.38 -15.57
C GLU A 9 -14.28 -7.93 -16.23
N ILE A 10 -13.83 -7.21 -17.26
CA ILE A 10 -12.39 -7.18 -17.52
C ILE A 10 -11.80 -6.58 -16.24
N ILE A 11 -11.21 -7.42 -15.39
CA ILE A 11 -10.26 -6.94 -14.39
C ILE A 11 -9.10 -6.38 -15.20
N ASN A 12 -9.24 -5.10 -15.55
CA ASN A 12 -8.27 -4.37 -16.33
C ASN A 12 -7.06 -4.22 -15.42
N ASN A 13 -5.88 -4.56 -15.92
CA ASN A 13 -4.65 -4.40 -15.16
C ASN A 13 -4.30 -2.90 -15.20
N GLU A 14 -4.99 -2.15 -14.35
CA GLU A 14 -4.84 -0.72 -14.11
C GLU A 14 -3.37 -0.41 -13.77
N LYS A 15 -2.88 0.75 -14.20
CA LYS A 15 -1.53 1.17 -13.83
C LYS A 15 -1.57 1.55 -12.35
N ILE A 16 -0.98 0.69 -11.51
CA ILE A 16 -0.84 0.97 -10.08
C ILE A 16 0.53 1.65 -9.86
N THR A 17 0.52 2.79 -9.18
CA THR A 17 1.74 3.56 -8.85
C THR A 17 1.80 3.88 -7.36
N LEU A 18 3.02 3.93 -6.84
CA LEU A 18 3.30 4.40 -5.48
C LEU A 18 3.83 5.83 -5.57
N GLN A 19 3.13 6.75 -4.90
CA GLN A 19 3.55 8.13 -4.78
C GLN A 19 4.12 8.37 -3.37
N VAL A 20 5.34 8.91 -3.34
CA VAL A 20 6.02 9.29 -2.09
C VAL A 20 6.40 10.77 -2.18
N GLY A 21 5.79 11.59 -1.33
CA GLY A 21 5.87 13.05 -1.43
C GLY A 21 5.10 13.60 -2.63
N ASP A 22 5.30 14.89 -2.94
CA ASP A 22 4.40 15.60 -3.85
C ASP A 22 4.57 15.22 -5.33
N ASP A 23 5.76 14.80 -5.80
CA ASP A 23 6.04 14.69 -7.25
C ASP A 23 6.79 13.42 -7.71
N THR A 24 7.02 12.42 -6.84
CA THR A 24 7.74 11.20 -7.25
C THR A 24 6.79 10.03 -7.49
N TYR A 25 6.67 9.61 -8.75
CA TYR A 25 5.85 8.47 -9.17
C TYR A 25 6.76 7.30 -9.56
N ILE A 26 6.53 6.14 -8.94
CA ILE A 26 7.29 4.92 -9.26
C ILE A 26 6.29 3.81 -9.64
N LEU A 27 6.57 3.12 -10.75
CA LEU A 27 5.75 2.02 -11.24
C LEU A 27 5.83 0.82 -10.28
N LEU A 28 4.67 0.40 -9.77
CA LEU A 28 4.53 -0.81 -8.96
C LEU A 28 4.39 -2.02 -9.87
N GLN A 29 5.06 -3.11 -9.50
CA GLN A 29 4.86 -4.42 -10.12
C GLN A 29 3.81 -5.24 -9.39
N ASP A 30 3.75 -5.13 -8.07
CA ASP A 30 2.82 -5.86 -7.22
C ASP A 30 2.61 -5.10 -5.90
N ILE A 31 1.40 -5.18 -5.35
CA ILE A 31 1.03 -4.62 -4.06
C ILE A 31 0.02 -5.52 -3.34
N THR A 32 0.22 -5.73 -2.04
CA THR A 32 -0.72 -6.44 -1.17
C THR A 32 -1.05 -5.58 0.03
N LEU A 33 -2.29 -5.13 0.15
CA LEU A 33 -2.80 -4.37 1.30
C LEU A 33 -3.49 -5.31 2.30
N ASN A 34 -3.07 -5.28 3.56
CA ASN A 34 -3.66 -6.02 4.65
C ASN A 34 -4.23 -5.08 5.73
N ILE A 35 -5.53 -5.19 5.96
CA ILE A 35 -6.25 -4.48 7.01
C ILE A 35 -6.71 -5.53 8.02
N ASP A 36 -6.08 -5.56 9.19
CA ASP A 36 -6.33 -6.60 10.19
C ASP A 36 -6.69 -6.00 11.55
N ARG A 37 -7.63 -6.66 12.24
CA ARG A 37 -8.03 -6.34 13.60
C ARG A 37 -8.02 -7.62 14.45
N PRO A 38 -7.25 -7.67 15.54
CA PRO A 38 -7.29 -8.81 16.45
C PRO A 38 -8.68 -8.93 17.09
N ILE A 39 -9.35 -10.07 16.89
CA ILE A 39 -10.65 -10.36 17.51
C ILE A 39 -10.48 -11.39 18.61
N ARG A 40 -10.93 -11.06 19.83
CA ARG A 40 -11.01 -12.01 20.94
C ARG A 40 -12.45 -12.14 21.40
N ARG A 41 -12.90 -13.39 21.56
CA ARG A 41 -14.26 -13.74 22.00
C ARG A 41 -14.20 -14.35 23.39
N GLU A 42 -14.88 -13.74 24.35
CA GLU A 42 -15.03 -14.32 25.70
C GLU A 42 -16.50 -14.60 26.02
N THR A 43 -16.77 -15.78 26.58
CA THR A 43 -18.08 -16.15 27.12
C THR A 43 -18.20 -15.62 28.55
N THR A 44 -19.16 -14.74 28.76
CA THR A 44 -19.50 -14.24 30.10
C THR A 44 -20.20 -15.32 30.92
N SER A 45 -20.06 -15.26 32.24
CA SER A 45 -20.68 -16.21 33.18
C SER A 45 -22.22 -16.30 33.07
N GLY A 46 -22.88 -15.37 32.37
CA GLY A 46 -24.32 -15.35 32.13
C GLY A 46 -24.76 -15.86 30.75
N GLY A 47 -23.86 -16.45 29.95
CA GLY A 47 -24.20 -17.00 28.62
C GLY A 47 -24.17 -15.99 27.48
N GLY A 48 -23.81 -14.72 27.75
CA GLY A 48 -23.56 -13.71 26.72
C GLY A 48 -22.15 -13.80 26.14
N VAL A 49 -21.99 -13.46 24.87
CA VAL A 49 -20.68 -13.36 24.20
C VAL A 49 -20.25 -11.90 24.13
N VAL A 50 -19.04 -11.59 24.58
CA VAL A 50 -18.43 -10.25 24.42
C VAL A 50 -17.31 -10.34 23.40
N TYR A 51 -17.30 -9.38 22.47
CA TYR A 51 -16.26 -9.22 21.46
C TYR A 51 -15.31 -8.10 21.88
N PHE A 52 -14.02 -8.40 21.92
CA PHE A 52 -12.95 -7.42 22.07
C PHE A 52 -12.26 -7.23 20.73
N TYR A 53 -12.11 -5.98 20.34
CA TYR A 53 -11.37 -5.58 19.15
C TYR A 53 -10.06 -4.94 19.61
N GLY A 54 -8.93 -5.52 19.22
CA GLY A 54 -7.60 -4.94 19.45
C GLY A 54 -7.33 -3.75 18.52
N ALA A 55 -6.26 -3.01 18.81
CA ALA A 55 -5.77 -1.94 17.92
C ALA A 55 -5.43 -2.50 16.52
N GLY A 56 -5.64 -1.70 15.48
CA GLY A 56 -5.36 -2.10 14.11
C GLY A 56 -3.89 -2.43 13.89
N ASN A 57 -3.63 -3.46 13.11
CA ASN A 57 -2.29 -3.82 12.65
C ASN A 57 -2.26 -3.82 11.12
N ASN A 58 -2.52 -2.64 10.57
CA ASN A 58 -2.66 -2.44 9.13
C ASN A 58 -1.27 -2.33 8.48
N SER A 59 -1.07 -3.00 7.36
CA SER A 59 0.18 -2.92 6.61
C SER A 59 -0.02 -3.20 5.13
N PHE A 60 0.85 -2.67 4.29
CA PHE A 60 0.92 -3.07 2.89
C PHE A 60 2.34 -3.44 2.49
N ASN A 61 2.44 -4.41 1.59
CA ASN A 61 3.68 -4.82 0.97
C ASN A 61 3.69 -4.33 -0.47
N PHE A 62 4.83 -3.83 -0.95
CA PHE A 62 4.98 -3.37 -2.32
C PHE A 62 6.22 -3.95 -2.98
N THR A 63 6.17 -4.12 -4.30
CA THR A 63 7.34 -4.40 -5.15
C THR A 63 7.44 -3.34 -6.25
N LEU A 64 8.57 -2.65 -6.32
CA LEU A 64 8.89 -1.63 -7.32
C LEU A 64 9.99 -2.12 -8.24
N LEU A 65 9.94 -1.72 -9.51
CA LEU A 65 11.07 -1.79 -10.41
C LEU A 65 11.72 -0.40 -10.50
N ALA A 66 12.94 -0.29 -10.00
CA ALA A 66 13.67 0.97 -9.91
C ALA A 66 14.95 0.97 -10.74
N SER A 67 15.29 2.15 -11.23
CA SER A 67 16.57 2.55 -11.80
C SER A 67 17.45 3.24 -10.75
N THR A 68 18.75 3.38 -11.03
CA THR A 68 19.75 3.86 -10.05
C THR A 68 19.39 5.18 -9.33
N PRO A 69 18.81 6.20 -10.00
CA PRO A 69 18.42 7.45 -9.32
C PRO A 69 17.28 7.29 -8.30
N GLU A 70 16.33 6.38 -8.54
CA GLU A 70 15.14 6.20 -7.68
C GLU A 70 15.49 5.46 -6.38
N ILE A 71 16.61 4.73 -6.34
CA ILE A 71 17.08 4.04 -5.13
C ILE A 71 17.54 5.06 -4.06
N ASP A 72 18.14 6.19 -4.46
CA ASP A 72 18.69 7.18 -3.53
C ASP A 72 17.57 7.92 -2.77
N SER A 73 16.48 8.26 -3.46
CA SER A 73 15.30 8.87 -2.84
C SER A 73 14.59 7.90 -1.89
N LEU A 74 14.42 6.63 -2.27
CA LEU A 74 13.75 5.61 -1.45
C LEU A 74 14.53 5.25 -0.18
N ASN A 75 15.87 5.31 -0.20
CA ASN A 75 16.69 5.03 0.98
C ASN A 75 16.35 5.97 2.16
N THR A 76 15.88 7.18 1.88
CA THR A 76 15.51 8.14 2.93
C THR A 76 14.28 7.73 3.75
N LEU A 77 13.45 6.83 3.25
CA LEU A 77 12.19 6.41 3.87
C LEU A 77 12.38 5.40 5.02
N SER A 78 13.56 4.78 5.11
CA SER A 78 13.92 3.87 6.21
C SER A 78 14.64 4.58 7.37
N LYS A 79 14.78 5.92 7.31
CA LYS A 79 15.53 6.69 8.30
C LYS A 79 14.83 6.71 9.65
N ARG A 80 15.63 6.62 10.70
CA ARG A 80 15.19 6.82 12.09
C ARG A 80 15.25 8.29 12.47
N HIS A 81 14.28 8.70 13.27
CA HIS A 81 14.25 10.02 13.88
C HIS A 81 15.44 10.19 14.82
N ALA A 82 16.22 11.26 14.61
CA ALA A 82 17.54 11.43 15.22
C ALA A 82 17.52 11.47 16.76
N THR A 83 16.41 11.88 17.37
CA THR A 83 16.32 12.05 18.83
C THR A 83 15.52 10.97 19.54
N THR A 84 14.60 10.30 18.86
CA THR A 84 13.72 9.27 19.48
C THR A 84 14.13 7.86 19.11
N GLY A 85 14.93 7.68 18.04
CA GLY A 85 15.29 6.37 17.50
C GLY A 85 14.14 5.62 16.83
N ALA A 86 12.93 6.18 16.84
CA ALA A 86 11.77 5.64 16.14
C ALA A 86 11.96 5.75 14.62
N LEU A 87 11.23 4.93 13.85
CA LEU A 87 11.16 5.11 12.41
C LEU A 87 10.39 6.40 12.09
N THR A 88 10.74 7.03 10.97
CA THR A 88 10.07 8.25 10.52
C THR A 88 8.75 7.88 9.84
N SER A 89 7.65 8.44 10.30
CA SER A 89 6.35 8.32 9.62
C SER A 89 6.35 9.16 8.36
N THR A 90 5.79 8.61 7.28
CA THR A 90 5.68 9.26 5.97
C THR A 90 4.27 9.11 5.44
N ALA A 91 3.76 10.11 4.75
CA ALA A 91 2.51 10.01 4.00
C ALA A 91 2.72 9.14 2.75
N TRP A 92 1.96 8.06 2.64
CA TRP A 92 1.96 7.12 1.53
C TRP A 92 0.68 7.24 0.73
N LYS A 93 0.83 7.24 -0.59
CA LYS A 93 -0.28 7.35 -1.53
C LYS A 93 -0.17 6.27 -2.61
N ILE A 94 -1.19 5.42 -2.70
CA ILE A 94 -1.33 4.40 -3.75
C ILE A 94 -2.35 4.94 -4.75
N VAL A 95 -1.94 5.06 -6.00
CA VAL A 95 -2.78 5.61 -7.07
C VAL A 95 -3.00 4.52 -8.11
N SER A 96 -4.26 4.17 -8.34
CA SER A 96 -4.69 3.38 -9.50
C SER A 96 -5.29 4.30 -10.54
N GLN A 97 -4.92 4.09 -11.80
CA GLN A 97 -5.48 4.82 -12.93
C GLN A 97 -5.97 3.83 -13.99
N ASP A 98 -7.21 4.01 -14.43
CA ASP A 98 -7.74 3.25 -15.57
C ASP A 98 -6.96 3.59 -16.85
N VAL A 99 -6.68 2.57 -17.65
CA VAL A 99 -6.00 2.69 -18.94
C VAL A 99 -6.83 3.46 -19.98
N SER A 100 -8.15 3.57 -19.79
CA SER A 100 -9.07 4.37 -20.62
C SER A 100 -8.99 5.88 -20.33
N GLY A 101 -8.63 6.24 -19.10
CA GLY A 101 -8.95 7.53 -18.50
C GLY A 101 -7.76 8.48 -18.45
N THR A 102 -7.77 9.49 -19.33
CA THR A 102 -6.93 10.69 -19.16
C THR A 102 -7.57 11.74 -18.23
N GLY A 103 -8.74 11.45 -17.66
CA GLY A 103 -9.46 12.32 -16.74
C GLY A 103 -9.06 12.08 -15.28
N ALA A 104 -9.25 13.09 -14.43
CA ALA A 104 -9.13 12.92 -12.98
C ALA A 104 -10.21 11.99 -12.41
N ASP A 105 -11.26 11.70 -13.19
CA ASP A 105 -12.46 10.97 -12.76
C ASP A 105 -12.35 9.42 -12.85
N ASP A 106 -11.16 8.91 -13.18
CA ASP A 106 -10.87 7.46 -13.29
C ASP A 106 -9.68 7.07 -12.39
N VAL A 107 -9.52 7.77 -11.26
CA VAL A 107 -8.37 7.62 -10.36
C VAL A 107 -8.83 7.20 -8.97
N ALA A 108 -8.45 5.99 -8.57
CA ALA A 108 -8.62 5.54 -7.19
C ALA A 108 -7.35 5.83 -6.39
N THR A 109 -7.49 6.57 -5.28
CA THR A 109 -6.38 6.87 -4.39
C THR A 109 -6.60 6.29 -2.99
N ILE A 110 -5.59 5.61 -2.46
CA ILE A 110 -5.51 5.22 -1.04
C ILE A 110 -4.41 6.05 -0.37
N GLU A 111 -4.76 6.77 0.70
CA GLU A 111 -3.83 7.62 1.46
C GLU A 111 -3.72 7.15 2.92
N CYS A 112 -2.50 7.10 3.43
CA CYS A 112 -2.21 6.73 4.82
C CYS A 112 -0.84 7.23 5.29
N ASP A 113 -0.72 7.51 6.58
CA ASP A 113 0.59 7.70 7.21
C ASP A 113 1.15 6.35 7.65
N GLY A 114 2.46 6.15 7.54
CA GLY A 114 3.07 4.87 7.87
C GLY A 114 4.59 4.89 7.93
N THR A 115 5.15 3.89 8.60
CA THR A 115 6.61 3.69 8.71
C THR A 115 7.07 2.52 7.85
N LEU A 116 8.30 2.58 7.33
CA LEU A 116 8.92 1.52 6.53
C LEU A 116 9.98 0.76 7.35
N PRO A 117 9.59 -0.22 8.19
CA PRO A 117 10.54 -0.99 8.99
C PRO A 117 11.41 -1.94 8.17
N HIS A 118 10.97 -2.34 6.97
CA HIS A 118 11.68 -3.30 6.15
C HIS A 118 11.68 -2.89 4.68
N MET A 119 12.87 -2.89 4.09
CA MET A 119 13.11 -2.70 2.67
C MET A 119 14.23 -3.63 2.20
N GLU A 120 13.98 -4.38 1.14
CA GLU A 120 14.92 -5.27 0.47
C GLU A 120 15.19 -4.76 -0.94
N VAL A 121 16.45 -4.79 -1.36
CA VAL A 121 16.90 -4.35 -2.69
C VAL A 121 17.55 -5.54 -3.39
N VAL A 122 16.93 -6.02 -4.48
CA VAL A 122 17.36 -7.21 -5.22
C VAL A 122 17.69 -6.85 -6.65
N ARG A 123 18.90 -7.17 -7.11
CA ARG A 123 19.26 -7.00 -8.52
C ARG A 123 18.62 -8.09 -9.37
N LEU A 124 17.95 -7.72 -10.46
CA LEU A 124 17.50 -8.67 -11.47
C LEU A 124 18.67 -9.09 -12.34
N ALA A 125 19.00 -10.39 -12.32
CA ALA A 125 20.01 -10.94 -13.21
C ALA A 125 19.53 -10.81 -14.67
N GLY A 126 20.32 -10.14 -15.51
CA GLY A 126 20.11 -10.08 -16.97
C GLY A 126 19.30 -8.91 -17.53
N VAL A 127 18.61 -8.10 -16.71
CA VAL A 127 17.65 -7.08 -17.21
C VAL A 127 18.01 -5.63 -16.82
N GLY A 128 19.11 -5.41 -16.10
CA GLY A 128 19.63 -4.05 -15.81
C GLY A 128 18.82 -3.23 -14.79
N GLY A 129 17.76 -3.79 -14.21
CA GLY A 129 16.94 -3.15 -13.17
C GLY A 129 17.15 -3.72 -11.77
N VAL A 130 16.64 -3.00 -10.77
CA VAL A 130 16.63 -3.41 -9.36
C VAL A 130 15.19 -3.51 -8.87
N LEU A 131 14.85 -4.62 -8.24
CA LEU A 131 13.60 -4.79 -7.53
C LEU A 131 13.75 -4.25 -6.11
N ILE A 132 12.79 -3.45 -5.68
CA ILE A 132 12.71 -2.98 -4.30
C ILE A 132 11.43 -3.54 -3.71
N ARG A 133 11.56 -4.27 -2.60
CA ARG A 133 10.44 -4.81 -1.85
C ARG A 133 10.38 -4.13 -0.50
N GLY A 134 9.22 -3.61 -0.14
CA GLY A 134 9.02 -2.93 1.13
C GLY A 134 7.78 -3.40 1.84
N ARG A 135 7.79 -3.27 3.16
CA ARG A 135 6.59 -3.39 3.99
C ARG A 135 6.40 -2.13 4.79
N VAL A 136 5.27 -1.46 4.56
CA VAL A 136 4.85 -0.30 5.33
C VAL A 136 3.86 -0.73 6.41
N VAL A 137 4.09 -0.27 7.63
CA VAL A 137 3.14 -0.39 8.74
C VAL A 137 2.39 0.93 8.83
N VAL A 138 1.08 0.87 8.64
CA VAL A 138 0.20 2.04 8.65
C VAL A 138 0.02 2.52 10.10
N GLU A 139 0.15 3.82 10.30
CA GLU A 139 -0.14 4.46 11.56
C GLU A 139 -1.65 4.76 11.67
N GLY A 140 -2.23 4.43 12.82
CA GLY A 140 -3.65 4.64 13.08
C GLY A 140 -4.59 3.58 12.50
N ASP A 141 -5.88 3.81 12.71
CA ASP A 141 -6.96 2.84 12.42
C ASP A 141 -7.80 3.21 11.17
N SER A 142 -7.40 4.24 10.43
CA SER A 142 -8.14 4.77 9.27
C SER A 142 -7.30 4.82 8.01
N LEU A 143 -7.89 4.39 6.89
CA LEU A 143 -7.38 4.56 5.54
C LEU A 143 -8.39 5.42 4.79
N THR A 144 -7.92 6.44 4.07
CA THR A 144 -8.79 7.25 3.22
C THR A 144 -8.74 6.70 1.81
N VAL A 145 -9.89 6.30 1.27
CA VAL A 145 -10.05 5.92 -0.14
C VAL A 145 -10.87 7.01 -0.81
N THR A 146 -10.29 7.64 -1.83
CA THR A 146 -10.98 8.60 -2.67
C THR A 146 -11.08 8.05 -4.08
N LEU A 147 -12.30 8.03 -4.59
CA LEU A 147 -12.59 7.84 -6.01
C LEU A 147 -12.86 9.24 -6.55
N SER A 148 -11.96 9.73 -7.38
CA SER A 148 -12.27 10.83 -8.28
C SER A 148 -12.62 10.19 -9.59
#